data_AF-A0A833DMU5-F1
#
_entry.id   AF-A0A833DMU5-F1
#
_cell.length_a   1.000
_cell.length_b   1.000
_cell.length_c   1.000
_cell.angle_alpha   90.00
_cell.angle_beta   90.00
_cell.angle_gamma   90.00
#
_symmetry.space_group_name_H-M   'P 1'
#
loop_
_entity.id
_entity.type
_entity.pdbx_description
1 polymer ?
#
loop_
_entity_poly.entity_id
_entity_poly.type
_entity_poly.pdbx_seq_one_letter_code
_entity_poly.pdbx_strand_id
1 'polypeptide(L)'
;MNKRLLVILTATLLLGMVLPITSPTIAATPPSDGTTVTLTEDTHWNQTSTMNGSVIVPAGVNLTISESISVVEGSSLDVQGNLIIDGGQLNAENPPSDLQFWSAYGSAATLFLPESCCGAFSIKIFSAPGYNLSNYTAQWNDGPKDDMEGDEHTTPGSVINPIPGAGGTLSFEAILGEYGELVIDRIEVERLTVTNTYEATELDYSGWLLRGDSGFSLNIQSGATLTATDAEISGADMTINGAFSATNTIVSASGPVALAGNTASISMNGGGFDGSRDDHDIVADTDAQISLNNVEGTGGIVDLWERQLASQVIQFPGSGITFNLTGVGPQERTLQGLSMVDGTYVVPANYQQGPRIVEIGYGDGTIWTENATVSDIEWFTAWGTYYGTNGDLEKITNPAIQFDMIPQISVTSVEITKEAHLGKRATVMVTLS
;
A
#
# COMPACT_ATOMS: atom_id res chain seq x y z
N MET A 1 12.61 36.86 26.69
CA MET A 1 12.11 35.46 26.65
C MET A 1 10.68 35.46 27.18
N ASN A 2 9.70 35.28 26.29
CA ASN A 2 8.31 35.64 26.54
C ASN A 2 7.58 34.52 27.30
N LYS A 3 7.10 34.79 28.53
CA LYS A 3 6.49 33.81 29.45
C LYS A 3 5.21 33.14 28.92
N ARG A 4 4.70 33.59 27.76
CA ARG A 4 3.55 32.99 27.06
C ARG A 4 3.91 31.79 26.17
N LEU A 5 5.17 31.63 25.77
CA LEU A 5 5.60 30.46 24.98
C LEU A 5 5.78 29.20 25.85
N LEU A 6 6.08 29.37 27.15
CA LEU A 6 6.34 28.25 28.06
C LEU A 6 5.05 27.55 28.54
N VAL A 7 3.93 28.28 28.59
CA VAL A 7 2.62 27.74 29.04
C VAL A 7 1.91 26.96 27.94
N ILE A 8 2.12 27.31 26.67
CA ILE A 8 1.57 26.55 25.54
C ILE A 8 2.33 25.24 25.37
N LEU A 9 3.66 25.23 25.57
CA LEU A 9 4.48 24.03 25.47
C LEU A 9 4.27 23.02 26.62
N THR A 10 3.78 23.49 27.78
CA THR A 10 3.42 22.59 28.89
C THR A 10 1.99 22.07 28.79
N ALA A 11 1.08 22.75 28.08
CA ALA A 11 -0.28 22.26 27.83
C ALA A 11 -0.36 21.26 26.67
N THR A 12 0.48 21.38 25.63
CA THR A 12 0.56 20.39 24.54
C THR A 12 1.30 19.12 24.93
N LEU A 13 2.21 19.16 25.92
CA LEU A 13 2.91 17.97 26.40
C LEU A 13 2.09 17.13 27.41
N LEU A 14 1.02 17.70 28.00
CA LEU A 14 0.16 17.02 28.97
C LEU A 14 -1.10 16.40 28.33
N LEU A 15 -1.39 16.70 27.06
CA LEU A 15 -2.52 16.14 26.31
C LEU A 15 -2.16 14.86 25.52
N GLY A 16 -0.89 14.41 25.59
CA GLY A 16 -0.38 13.22 24.90
C GLY A 16 -0.30 11.94 25.73
N MET A 17 -0.88 11.90 26.94
CA MET A 17 -0.90 10.70 27.79
C MET A 17 -2.24 10.53 28.49
N VAL A 18 -3.33 10.44 27.72
CA VAL A 18 -4.48 9.65 28.18
C VAL A 18 -4.21 8.23 27.71
N LEU A 19 -3.43 7.48 28.48
CA LEU A 19 -3.40 6.03 28.32
C LEU A 19 -4.82 5.55 28.66
N PRO A 20 -5.51 4.82 27.77
CA PRO A 20 -6.77 4.20 28.13
C PRO A 20 -6.52 3.37 29.39
N ILE A 21 -7.35 3.55 30.41
CA ILE A 21 -7.32 2.72 31.62
C ILE A 21 -7.81 1.35 31.17
N THR A 22 -6.88 0.50 30.71
CA THR A 22 -7.18 -0.88 30.35
C THR A 22 -7.40 -1.67 31.63
N SER A 23 -8.59 -2.25 31.77
CA SER A 23 -8.81 -3.25 32.81
C SER A 23 -8.46 -4.61 32.21
N PRO A 24 -7.45 -5.33 32.73
CA PRO A 24 -7.20 -6.70 32.30
C PRO A 24 -8.45 -7.54 32.58
N THR A 25 -8.99 -8.18 31.54
CA THR A 25 -10.16 -9.07 31.68
C THR A 25 -9.92 -10.38 30.94
N ILE A 26 -10.60 -11.43 31.39
CA ILE A 26 -10.80 -12.65 30.61
C ILE A 26 -12.01 -12.37 29.74
N ALA A 27 -11.79 -12.07 28.46
CA ALA A 27 -12.85 -11.72 27.53
C ALA A 27 -13.25 -12.96 26.72
N ALA A 28 -14.13 -13.79 27.32
CA ALA A 28 -14.67 -14.98 26.65
C ALA A 28 -15.44 -14.65 25.35
N THR A 29 -15.80 -13.38 25.14
CA THR A 29 -16.43 -12.83 23.94
C THR A 29 -15.75 -11.51 23.56
N PRO A 30 -15.89 -11.04 22.31
CA PRO A 30 -15.42 -9.71 21.92
C PRO A 30 -16.03 -8.60 22.79
N PRO A 31 -15.36 -7.44 22.95
CA PRO A 31 -15.97 -6.26 23.53
C PRO A 31 -17.15 -5.80 22.66
N SER A 32 -18.22 -5.32 23.27
CA SER A 32 -19.46 -4.94 22.57
C SER A 32 -19.94 -3.53 22.92
N ASP A 33 -19.12 -2.73 23.61
CA ASP A 33 -19.49 -1.45 24.20
C ASP A 33 -18.55 -0.30 23.84
N GLY A 34 -17.67 -0.52 22.86
CA GLY A 34 -16.68 0.46 22.40
C GLY A 34 -15.44 0.55 23.28
N THR A 35 -15.30 -0.32 24.30
CA THR A 35 -14.15 -0.27 25.20
C THR A 35 -12.90 -0.93 24.62
N THR A 36 -11.74 -0.59 25.18
CA THR A 36 -10.49 -1.31 24.92
C THR A 36 -10.31 -2.44 25.93
N VAL A 37 -10.16 -3.67 25.42
CA VAL A 37 -9.91 -4.88 26.19
C VAL A 37 -8.50 -5.39 25.90
N THR A 38 -7.72 -5.65 26.93
CA THR A 38 -6.45 -6.37 26.82
C THR A 38 -6.64 -7.80 27.33
N LEU A 39 -6.38 -8.78 26.46
CA LEU A 39 -6.44 -10.19 26.84
C LEU A 39 -5.35 -10.51 27.86
N THR A 40 -5.64 -11.42 28.78
CA THR A 40 -4.68 -11.83 29.83
C THR A 40 -4.27 -13.29 29.76
N GLU A 41 -5.01 -14.08 28.98
CA GLU A 41 -4.78 -15.49 28.74
C GLU A 41 -5.32 -15.88 27.36
N ASP A 42 -4.96 -17.08 26.92
CA ASP A 42 -5.44 -17.64 25.67
C ASP A 42 -6.97 -17.65 25.64
N THR A 43 -7.54 -17.09 24.58
CA THR A 43 -8.96 -16.81 24.44
C THR A 43 -9.48 -17.41 23.14
N HIS A 44 -10.69 -17.98 23.17
CA HIS A 44 -11.34 -18.55 21.98
C HIS A 44 -12.72 -17.92 21.80
N TRP A 45 -12.91 -17.20 20.70
CA TRP A 45 -14.21 -16.75 20.23
C TRP A 45 -14.78 -17.77 19.24
N ASN A 46 -15.74 -18.56 19.72
CA ASN A 46 -16.34 -19.68 19.02
C ASN A 46 -17.86 -19.53 18.88
N GLN A 47 -18.34 -18.28 18.86
CA GLN A 47 -19.73 -17.94 18.64
C GLN A 47 -19.80 -16.72 17.74
N THR A 48 -20.79 -16.71 16.84
CA THR A 48 -21.11 -15.53 16.06
C THR A 48 -21.42 -14.36 16.99
N SER A 49 -20.73 -13.24 16.79
CA SER A 49 -20.88 -12.07 17.65
C SER A 49 -20.44 -10.78 16.94
N THR A 50 -20.74 -9.65 17.56
CA THR A 50 -20.31 -8.33 17.12
C THR A 50 -19.21 -7.81 18.04
N MET A 51 -18.10 -7.36 17.48
CA MET A 51 -17.04 -6.63 18.15
C MET A 51 -17.25 -5.12 17.98
N ASN A 52 -17.39 -4.41 19.08
CA ASN A 52 -17.38 -2.96 19.15
C ASN A 52 -16.37 -2.52 20.20
N GLY A 53 -15.24 -1.97 19.74
CA GLY A 53 -14.14 -1.53 20.60
C GLY A 53 -12.77 -2.01 20.11
N SER A 54 -11.78 -1.94 20.98
CA SER A 54 -10.40 -2.34 20.64
C SER A 54 -9.97 -3.57 21.43
N VAL A 55 -9.27 -4.49 20.78
CA VAL A 55 -8.69 -5.67 21.43
C VAL A 55 -7.18 -5.66 21.27
N ILE A 56 -6.48 -5.77 22.39
CA ILE A 56 -5.03 -5.97 22.44
C ILE A 56 -4.78 -7.42 22.79
N VAL A 57 -4.05 -8.13 21.94
CA VAL A 57 -3.59 -9.51 22.17
C VAL A 57 -2.10 -9.45 22.57
N PRO A 58 -1.72 -9.52 23.86
CA PRO A 58 -0.35 -9.33 24.27
C PRO A 58 0.59 -10.44 23.79
N ALA A 59 1.90 -10.16 23.81
CA ALA A 59 2.92 -11.16 23.52
C ALA A 59 2.76 -12.40 24.42
N GLY A 60 2.78 -13.59 23.79
CA GLY A 60 2.59 -14.88 24.46
C GLY A 60 1.13 -15.28 24.70
N VAL A 61 0.16 -14.49 24.27
CA VAL A 61 -1.28 -14.80 24.31
C VAL A 61 -1.80 -15.14 22.92
N ASN A 62 -2.67 -16.14 22.84
CA ASN A 62 -3.39 -16.54 21.63
C ASN A 62 -4.85 -16.06 21.67
N LEU A 63 -5.30 -15.41 20.60
CA LEU A 63 -6.72 -15.23 20.30
C LEU A 63 -7.09 -16.15 19.15
N THR A 64 -8.00 -17.11 19.39
CA THR A 64 -8.55 -17.99 18.34
C THR A 64 -9.97 -17.55 17.98
N ILE A 65 -10.26 -17.43 16.69
CA ILE A 65 -11.58 -17.13 16.13
C ILE A 65 -11.99 -18.30 15.24
N SER A 66 -13.13 -18.92 15.50
CA SER A 66 -13.64 -20.05 14.71
C SER A 66 -15.09 -19.89 14.25
N GLU A 67 -15.65 -18.69 14.41
CA GLU A 67 -16.99 -18.31 13.97
C GLU A 67 -16.93 -16.89 13.41
N SER A 68 -18.02 -16.42 12.81
CA SER A 68 -18.09 -15.07 12.24
C SER A 68 -18.14 -13.97 13.30
N ILE A 69 -17.18 -13.05 13.26
CA ILE A 69 -17.15 -11.85 14.08
C ILE A 69 -17.39 -10.65 13.17
N SER A 70 -18.50 -9.97 13.39
CA SER A 70 -18.81 -8.71 12.72
C SER A 70 -18.18 -7.55 13.50
N VAL A 71 -17.48 -6.65 12.84
CA VAL A 71 -16.66 -5.62 13.48
C VAL A 71 -17.23 -4.24 13.18
N VAL A 72 -17.65 -3.54 14.23
CA VAL A 72 -18.21 -2.18 14.14
C VAL A 72 -17.14 -1.19 13.69
N GLU A 73 -17.55 -0.22 12.88
CA GLU A 73 -16.69 0.86 12.38
C GLU A 73 -15.84 1.51 13.49
N GLY A 74 -14.55 1.70 13.22
CA GLY A 74 -13.60 2.34 14.14
C GLY A 74 -13.06 1.42 15.25
N SER A 75 -13.47 0.15 15.27
CA SER A 75 -12.87 -0.87 16.13
C SER A 75 -11.46 -1.25 15.68
N SER A 76 -10.70 -1.94 16.53
CA SER A 76 -9.34 -2.37 16.18
C SER A 76 -8.88 -3.64 16.88
N LEU A 77 -8.03 -4.41 16.20
CA LEU A 77 -7.27 -5.51 16.78
C LEU A 77 -5.77 -5.17 16.69
N ASP A 78 -5.11 -5.14 17.83
CA ASP A 78 -3.66 -4.89 17.94
C ASP A 78 -2.99 -6.14 18.53
N VAL A 79 -2.30 -6.89 17.68
CA VAL A 79 -1.80 -8.24 17.97
C VAL A 79 -0.31 -8.20 18.21
N GLN A 80 0.11 -8.42 19.45
CA GLN A 80 1.50 -8.59 19.89
C GLN A 80 1.84 -10.07 20.16
N GLY A 81 0.83 -10.91 20.34
CA GLY A 81 0.93 -12.37 20.47
C GLY A 81 0.53 -13.07 19.16
N ASN A 82 -0.48 -13.92 19.21
CA ASN A 82 -0.98 -14.62 18.02
C ASN A 82 -2.48 -14.44 17.84
N LEU A 83 -2.88 -14.15 16.61
CA LEU A 83 -4.26 -14.22 16.15
C LEU A 83 -4.39 -15.45 15.24
N ILE A 84 -5.32 -16.33 15.56
CA ILE A 84 -5.59 -17.57 14.82
C ILE A 84 -7.04 -17.51 14.35
N ILE A 85 -7.28 -17.58 13.05
CA ILE A 85 -8.62 -17.67 12.46
C ILE A 85 -8.72 -19.03 11.76
N ASP A 86 -9.51 -19.94 12.32
CA ASP A 86 -9.65 -21.33 11.86
C ASP A 86 -11.10 -21.61 11.53
N GLY A 87 -11.46 -21.56 10.25
CA GLY A 87 -12.85 -21.61 9.77
C GLY A 87 -13.69 -20.37 10.11
N GLY A 88 -13.10 -19.37 10.79
CA GLY A 88 -13.78 -18.16 11.25
C GLY A 88 -13.77 -17.02 10.23
N GLN A 89 -14.51 -15.96 10.54
CA GLN A 89 -14.55 -14.74 9.74
C GLN A 89 -14.35 -13.50 10.63
N LEU A 90 -13.68 -12.49 10.11
CA LEU A 90 -13.51 -11.19 10.75
C LEU A 90 -13.87 -10.10 9.75
N ASN A 91 -15.13 -9.66 9.77
CA ASN A 91 -15.73 -8.85 8.71
C ASN A 91 -16.24 -7.53 9.26
N ALA A 92 -15.91 -6.42 8.60
CA ALA A 92 -16.49 -5.12 8.90
C ALA A 92 -18.02 -5.16 8.75
N GLU A 93 -18.75 -4.44 9.61
CA GLU A 93 -20.18 -4.19 9.41
C GLU A 93 -20.44 -3.28 8.20
N ASN A 94 -19.53 -2.32 7.96
CA ASN A 94 -19.57 -1.40 6.84
C ASN A 94 -18.18 -1.39 6.16
N PRO A 95 -17.87 -2.36 5.28
CA PRO A 95 -16.67 -2.30 4.46
C PRO A 95 -16.78 -1.18 3.41
N PRO A 96 -15.66 -0.77 2.77
CA PRO A 96 -15.74 0.06 1.58
C PRO A 96 -16.64 -0.60 0.52
N SER A 97 -17.56 0.17 -0.06
CA SER A 97 -18.60 -0.36 -0.96
C SER A 97 -18.58 0.26 -2.37
N ASP A 98 -17.82 1.33 -2.59
CA ASP A 98 -17.72 2.02 -3.88
C ASP A 98 -16.61 1.42 -4.76
N LEU A 99 -16.77 1.53 -6.08
CA LEU A 99 -15.72 1.22 -7.05
C LEU A 99 -15.29 2.46 -7.83
N GLN A 100 -13.99 2.68 -7.94
CA GLN A 100 -13.36 3.80 -8.62
C GLN A 100 -12.58 3.33 -9.86
N PHE A 101 -12.89 3.90 -11.01
CA PHE A 101 -12.12 3.73 -12.24
C PHE A 101 -11.39 5.03 -12.58
N TRP A 102 -10.11 4.88 -12.90
CA TRP A 102 -9.26 5.98 -13.35
C TRP A 102 -8.66 5.64 -14.71
N SER A 103 -9.02 6.44 -15.72
CA SER A 103 -8.62 6.24 -17.12
C SER A 103 -7.11 6.31 -17.41
N ALA A 104 -6.29 6.65 -16.41
CA ALA A 104 -4.83 6.64 -16.48
C ALA A 104 -4.26 5.23 -16.29
N TYR A 105 -4.99 4.35 -15.60
CA TYR A 105 -4.57 3.00 -15.24
C TYR A 105 -5.19 1.93 -16.14
N GLY A 106 -6.30 2.24 -16.83
CA GLY A 106 -6.96 1.30 -17.71
C GLY A 106 -7.74 1.97 -18.83
N SER A 107 -8.01 1.21 -19.89
CA SER A 107 -8.82 1.67 -21.03
C SER A 107 -10.32 1.45 -20.84
N ALA A 108 -10.69 0.49 -19.99
CA ALA A 108 -12.07 0.15 -19.69
C ALA A 108 -12.18 -0.51 -18.31
N ALA A 109 -13.36 -0.41 -17.71
CA ALA A 109 -13.74 -1.14 -16.51
C ALA A 109 -15.07 -1.87 -16.73
N THR A 110 -15.32 -2.97 -16.01
CA THR A 110 -16.48 -3.83 -16.24
C THR A 110 -17.14 -4.28 -14.95
N LEU A 111 -18.45 -4.46 -14.99
CA LEU A 111 -19.25 -5.11 -13.96
C LEU A 111 -20.06 -6.24 -14.62
N PHE A 112 -20.07 -7.42 -14.03
CA PHE A 112 -20.94 -8.52 -14.46
C PHE A 112 -22.25 -8.48 -13.70
N LEU A 113 -23.35 -8.24 -14.40
CA LEU A 113 -24.70 -8.29 -13.82
C LEU A 113 -25.27 -9.71 -13.96
N PRO A 114 -25.66 -10.39 -12.86
CA PRO A 114 -26.18 -11.75 -12.89
C PRO A 114 -27.64 -11.85 -13.41
N GLU A 115 -28.00 -10.98 -14.36
CA GLU A 115 -29.31 -10.90 -14.98
C GLU A 115 -29.49 -12.03 -16.00
N SER A 116 -30.13 -13.12 -15.57
CA SER A 116 -30.32 -14.33 -16.40
C SER A 116 -31.73 -14.49 -16.99
N CYS A 117 -32.67 -13.62 -16.63
CA CYS A 117 -34.06 -13.73 -17.09
C CYS A 117 -34.33 -12.87 -18.35
N CYS A 118 -35.04 -13.46 -19.30
CA CYS A 118 -35.26 -12.88 -20.63
C CYS A 118 -36.08 -11.58 -20.59
N GLY A 119 -35.86 -10.76 -21.62
CA GLY A 119 -36.63 -9.54 -21.86
C GLY A 119 -35.80 -8.28 -21.67
N ALA A 120 -36.38 -7.16 -22.09
CA ALA A 120 -35.80 -5.84 -21.90
C ALA A 120 -35.95 -5.37 -20.44
N PHE A 121 -34.96 -4.62 -19.98
CA PHE A 121 -34.91 -3.97 -18.69
C PHE A 121 -34.14 -2.64 -18.81
N SER A 122 -34.25 -1.80 -17.80
CA SER A 122 -33.41 -0.61 -17.67
C SER A 122 -32.30 -0.89 -16.68
N ILE A 123 -31.07 -0.50 -17.01
CA ILE A 123 -29.94 -0.52 -16.10
C ILE A 123 -29.73 0.91 -15.64
N LYS A 124 -29.92 1.16 -14.35
CA LYS A 124 -29.69 2.45 -13.73
C LYS A 124 -28.39 2.39 -12.92
N ILE A 125 -27.50 3.32 -13.22
CA ILE A 125 -26.14 3.41 -12.69
C ILE A 125 -26.12 4.64 -11.79
N PHE A 126 -25.61 4.48 -10.56
CA PHE A 126 -25.52 5.58 -9.60
C PHE A 126 -24.06 5.90 -9.29
N SER A 127 -23.70 7.18 -9.35
CA SER A 127 -22.41 7.62 -8.83
C SER A 127 -22.39 7.60 -7.31
N ALA A 128 -21.21 7.44 -6.74
CA ALA A 128 -21.01 7.65 -5.32
C ALA A 128 -21.30 9.12 -4.92
N PRO A 129 -21.71 9.38 -3.66
CA PRO A 129 -21.99 10.73 -3.19
C PRO A 129 -20.83 11.71 -3.45
N GLY A 130 -21.13 12.80 -4.16
CA GLY A 130 -20.15 13.84 -4.51
C GLY A 130 -19.42 13.61 -5.84
N TYR A 131 -19.67 12.50 -6.53
CA TYR A 131 -19.17 12.20 -7.86
C TYR A 131 -20.28 12.29 -8.90
N ASN A 132 -19.90 12.39 -10.18
CA ASN A 132 -20.82 12.27 -11.30
C ASN A 132 -20.27 11.26 -12.32
N LEU A 133 -21.13 10.84 -13.23
CA LEU A 133 -20.86 9.88 -14.30
C LEU A 133 -20.41 10.57 -15.61
N SER A 134 -20.37 11.89 -15.64
CA SER A 134 -19.99 12.67 -16.85
C SER A 134 -18.58 12.31 -17.32
N ASN A 135 -18.31 12.47 -18.61
CA ASN A 135 -17.04 12.10 -19.28
C ASN A 135 -16.81 10.60 -19.49
N TYR A 136 -17.78 9.76 -19.14
CA TYR A 136 -17.71 8.32 -19.32
C TYR A 136 -18.87 7.81 -20.16
N THR A 137 -18.67 6.62 -20.74
CA THR A 137 -19.71 5.88 -21.46
C THR A 137 -20.07 4.61 -20.71
N ALA A 138 -21.32 4.17 -20.83
CA ALA A 138 -21.76 2.84 -20.42
C ALA A 138 -22.13 2.01 -21.66
N GLN A 139 -21.85 0.71 -21.60
CA GLN A 139 -22.18 -0.22 -22.67
C GLN A 139 -22.66 -1.54 -22.10
N TRP A 140 -23.89 -1.95 -22.46
CA TRP A 140 -24.39 -3.29 -22.13
C TRP A 140 -23.97 -4.30 -23.21
N ASN A 141 -23.14 -5.28 -22.82
CA ASN A 141 -22.51 -6.26 -23.72
C ASN A 141 -21.91 -5.57 -24.97
N ASP A 142 -22.19 -6.09 -26.16
CA ASP A 142 -21.76 -5.52 -27.44
C ASP A 142 -22.73 -4.47 -28.01
N GLY A 143 -23.57 -3.86 -27.16
CA GLY A 143 -24.52 -2.81 -27.53
C GLY A 143 -23.85 -1.48 -27.92
N PRO A 144 -24.62 -0.44 -28.28
CA PRO A 144 -24.05 0.90 -28.45
C PRO A 144 -23.54 1.44 -27.11
N LYS A 145 -22.52 2.30 -27.17
CA LYS A 145 -22.07 3.10 -26.02
C LYS A 145 -23.01 4.28 -25.83
N ASP A 146 -23.42 4.52 -24.59
CA ASP A 146 -24.19 5.69 -24.18
C ASP A 146 -23.29 6.60 -23.34
N ASP A 147 -23.21 7.88 -23.70
CA ASP A 147 -22.55 8.89 -22.88
C ASP A 147 -23.36 9.09 -21.57
N MET A 148 -22.68 9.00 -20.44
CA MET A 148 -23.27 9.19 -19.12
C MET A 148 -23.15 10.64 -18.66
N GLU A 149 -24.07 11.08 -17.81
CA GLU A 149 -24.10 12.45 -17.30
C GLU A 149 -24.75 12.50 -15.90
N GLY A 150 -24.28 13.43 -15.06
CA GLY A 150 -24.86 13.66 -13.73
C GLY A 150 -24.64 12.51 -12.75
N ASP A 151 -25.46 12.45 -11.70
CA ASP A 151 -25.23 11.50 -10.58
C ASP A 151 -25.94 10.15 -10.79
N GLU A 152 -26.79 10.06 -11.82
CA GLU A 152 -27.44 8.82 -12.25
C GLU A 152 -27.57 8.76 -13.77
N HIS A 153 -27.38 7.58 -14.34
CA HIS A 153 -27.56 7.32 -15.76
C HIS A 153 -28.42 6.08 -15.97
N THR A 154 -29.23 6.06 -17.03
CA THR A 154 -30.06 4.90 -17.38
C THR A 154 -29.81 4.49 -18.82
N THR A 155 -29.41 3.24 -19.02
CA THR A 155 -29.17 2.64 -20.33
C THR A 155 -30.01 1.37 -20.51
N PRO A 156 -30.49 1.06 -21.73
CA PRO A 156 -31.30 -0.14 -21.95
C PRO A 156 -30.46 -1.42 -21.89
N GLY A 157 -30.98 -2.43 -21.18
CA GLY A 157 -30.45 -3.79 -21.14
C GLY A 157 -31.43 -4.81 -21.71
N SER A 158 -30.91 -5.95 -22.18
CA SER A 158 -31.72 -7.07 -22.63
C SER A 158 -30.94 -8.38 -22.62
N VAL A 159 -31.64 -9.47 -22.32
CA VAL A 159 -31.13 -10.84 -22.45
C VAL A 159 -31.97 -11.58 -23.48
N ILE A 160 -31.36 -11.91 -24.63
CA ILE A 160 -32.03 -12.54 -25.78
C ILE A 160 -32.06 -14.07 -25.65
N ASN A 161 -31.05 -14.66 -25.00
CA ASN A 161 -30.94 -16.11 -24.77
C ASN A 161 -30.67 -16.38 -23.28
N PRO A 162 -31.71 -16.49 -22.43
CA PRO A 162 -31.52 -16.72 -21.01
C PRO A 162 -30.91 -18.11 -20.80
N ILE A 163 -29.62 -18.14 -20.47
CA ILE A 163 -28.99 -19.30 -19.87
C ILE A 163 -28.90 -18.98 -18.38
N PRO A 164 -29.43 -19.83 -17.48
CA PRO A 164 -29.27 -19.64 -16.04
C PRO A 164 -27.79 -19.43 -15.71
N GLY A 165 -27.47 -18.30 -15.06
CA GLY A 165 -26.09 -17.93 -14.70
C GLY A 165 -25.26 -17.23 -15.79
N ALA A 166 -25.80 -16.95 -16.98
CA ALA A 166 -25.00 -16.30 -18.04
C ALA A 166 -24.89 -14.77 -17.93
N GLY A 167 -25.78 -14.11 -17.18
CA GLY A 167 -25.73 -12.67 -16.90
C GLY A 167 -25.46 -11.79 -18.13
N GLY A 168 -24.76 -10.67 -17.90
CA GLY A 168 -24.16 -9.86 -18.96
C GLY A 168 -23.20 -8.82 -18.40
N THR A 169 -22.36 -8.27 -19.25
CA THR A 169 -21.32 -7.32 -18.86
C THR A 169 -21.77 -5.90 -19.11
N LEU A 170 -21.63 -5.04 -18.10
CA LEU A 170 -21.73 -3.60 -18.21
C LEU A 170 -20.31 -3.02 -18.23
N SER A 171 -19.94 -2.41 -19.36
CA SER A 171 -18.60 -1.85 -19.58
C SER A 171 -18.62 -0.33 -19.49
N PHE A 172 -17.51 0.23 -19.02
CA PHE A 172 -17.32 1.65 -18.78
C PHE A 172 -16.01 2.11 -19.40
N GLU A 173 -16.05 3.24 -20.11
CA GLU A 173 -14.86 3.82 -20.74
C GLU A 173 -14.91 5.34 -20.68
N ALA A 174 -13.74 5.98 -20.52
CA ALA A 174 -13.64 7.43 -20.64
C ALA A 174 -13.89 7.88 -22.09
N ILE A 175 -14.62 8.98 -22.26
CA ILE A 175 -14.81 9.62 -23.56
C ILE A 175 -13.45 10.14 -24.04
N LEU A 176 -13.15 9.93 -25.33
CA LEU A 176 -11.86 10.29 -25.91
C LEU A 176 -11.54 11.78 -25.71
N GLY A 177 -10.44 12.05 -25.00
CA GLY A 177 -9.97 13.41 -24.73
C GLY A 177 -10.46 13.99 -23.41
N GLU A 178 -11.37 13.30 -22.73
CA GLU A 178 -11.80 13.64 -21.38
C GLU A 178 -10.98 12.89 -20.33
N TYR A 179 -10.85 13.48 -19.14
CA TYR A 179 -10.15 12.91 -18.00
C TYR A 179 -10.97 13.14 -16.73
N GLY A 180 -10.90 12.21 -15.80
CA GLY A 180 -11.57 12.33 -14.51
C GLY A 180 -11.47 11.04 -13.71
N GLU A 181 -12.38 10.90 -12.75
CA GLU A 181 -12.57 9.71 -11.93
C GLU A 181 -14.03 9.29 -12.06
N LEU A 182 -14.26 8.03 -12.40
CA LEU A 182 -15.60 7.43 -12.38
C LEU A 182 -15.74 6.68 -11.07
N VAL A 183 -16.76 6.98 -10.27
CA VAL A 183 -17.01 6.27 -9.02
C VAL A 183 -18.45 5.80 -8.99
N ILE A 184 -18.65 4.49 -8.85
CA ILE A 184 -19.95 3.82 -8.83
C ILE A 184 -20.22 3.33 -7.41
N ASP A 185 -21.41 3.66 -6.92
CA ASP A 185 -21.96 3.16 -5.64
C ASP A 185 -22.74 1.86 -5.87
N ARG A 186 -23.76 1.92 -6.75
CA ARG A 186 -24.65 0.78 -6.99
C ARG A 186 -25.23 0.75 -8.40
N ILE A 187 -25.75 -0.41 -8.76
CA ILE A 187 -26.52 -0.65 -9.99
C ILE A 187 -27.93 -1.10 -9.62
N GLU A 188 -28.94 -0.50 -10.25
CA GLU A 188 -30.33 -0.97 -10.18
C GLU A 188 -30.77 -1.50 -11.54
N VAL A 189 -31.26 -2.73 -11.57
CA VAL A 189 -31.88 -3.32 -12.77
C VAL A 189 -33.38 -3.29 -12.61
N GLU A 190 -34.03 -2.44 -13.39
CA GLU A 190 -35.47 -2.20 -13.32
C GLU A 190 -36.24 -2.96 -14.41
N ARG A 191 -37.25 -3.69 -13.97
CA ARG A 191 -38.25 -4.38 -14.79
C ARG A 191 -39.63 -3.86 -14.40
N LEU A 192 -40.65 -4.20 -15.18
CA LEU A 192 -42.03 -3.72 -14.97
C LEU A 192 -42.58 -3.93 -13.54
N THR A 193 -42.09 -4.94 -12.82
CA THR A 193 -42.62 -5.32 -11.49
C THR A 193 -41.54 -5.60 -10.44
N VAL A 194 -40.25 -5.53 -10.81
CA VAL A 194 -39.13 -5.90 -9.94
C VAL A 194 -37.97 -4.96 -10.22
N THR A 195 -37.35 -4.47 -9.15
CA THR A 195 -36.05 -3.80 -9.20
C THR A 195 -35.07 -4.65 -8.40
N ASN A 196 -33.98 -5.06 -9.03
CA ASN A 196 -32.85 -5.67 -8.34
C ASN A 196 -31.83 -4.56 -8.08
N THR A 197 -31.31 -4.47 -6.86
CA THR A 197 -30.26 -3.53 -6.48
C THR A 197 -29.02 -4.33 -6.14
N TYR A 198 -27.89 -3.91 -6.69
CA TYR A 198 -26.58 -4.50 -6.46
C TYR A 198 -25.63 -3.41 -6.00
N GLU A 199 -24.96 -3.60 -4.86
CA GLU A 199 -23.78 -2.78 -4.55
C GLU A 199 -22.70 -3.07 -5.59
N ALA A 200 -21.94 -2.05 -6.00
CA ALA A 200 -20.97 -2.22 -7.08
C ALA A 200 -19.90 -3.27 -6.73
N THR A 201 -19.49 -3.31 -5.46
CA THR A 201 -18.51 -4.25 -4.89
C THR A 201 -19.03 -5.68 -4.73
N GLU A 202 -20.34 -5.92 -4.77
CA GLU A 202 -20.93 -7.28 -4.72
C GLU A 202 -20.99 -7.96 -6.10
N LEU A 203 -20.67 -7.23 -7.18
CA LEU A 203 -20.66 -7.74 -8.55
C LEU A 203 -19.27 -8.24 -8.92
N ASP A 204 -19.16 -9.22 -9.80
CA ASP A 204 -17.84 -9.54 -10.38
C ASP A 204 -17.38 -8.35 -11.22
N TYR A 205 -16.24 -7.76 -10.87
CA TYR A 205 -15.75 -6.55 -11.49
C TYR A 205 -14.30 -6.68 -11.99
N SER A 206 -13.91 -5.84 -12.93
CA SER A 206 -12.53 -5.77 -13.41
C SER A 206 -12.20 -4.37 -13.90
N GLY A 207 -10.98 -3.90 -13.64
CA GLY A 207 -10.54 -2.55 -14.00
C GLY A 207 -10.97 -1.47 -13.00
N TRP A 208 -11.32 -1.86 -11.77
CA TRP A 208 -11.73 -0.96 -10.70
C TRP A 208 -10.78 -1.03 -9.52
N LEU A 209 -10.64 0.08 -8.82
CA LEU A 209 -10.10 0.18 -7.48
C LEU A 209 -11.26 0.25 -6.48
N LEU A 210 -11.08 -0.34 -5.31
CA LEU A 210 -11.98 -0.17 -4.19
C LEU A 210 -11.92 1.28 -3.68
N ARG A 211 -13.05 1.83 -3.25
CA ARG A 211 -13.10 3.16 -2.66
C ARG A 211 -13.97 3.18 -1.41
N GLY A 212 -13.51 3.94 -0.42
CA GLY A 212 -14.17 4.10 0.87
C GLY A 212 -13.18 3.88 2.02
N ASP A 213 -13.64 4.17 3.22
CA ASP A 213 -12.87 3.97 4.44
C ASP A 213 -12.98 2.51 4.90
N SER A 214 -11.88 1.96 5.41
CA SER A 214 -11.89 0.65 6.06
C SER A 214 -12.83 0.64 7.26
N GLY A 215 -13.52 -0.47 7.52
CA GLY A 215 -14.38 -0.59 8.69
C GLY A 215 -13.58 -0.70 10.01
N PHE A 216 -12.44 -1.38 10.03
CA PHE A 216 -11.64 -1.56 11.25
C PHE A 216 -10.16 -1.71 10.95
N SER A 217 -9.31 -1.54 11.96
CA SER A 217 -7.87 -1.76 11.82
C SER A 217 -7.44 -3.12 12.36
N LEU A 218 -6.61 -3.84 11.60
CA LEU A 218 -5.98 -5.08 12.02
C LEU A 218 -4.46 -4.93 11.94
N ASN A 219 -3.82 -4.86 13.11
CA ASN A 219 -2.39 -4.60 13.23
C ASN A 219 -1.67 -5.82 13.82
N ILE A 220 -0.77 -6.42 13.06
CA ILE A 220 0.09 -7.52 13.51
C ILE A 220 1.47 -6.97 13.80
N GLN A 221 1.83 -6.85 15.08
CA GLN A 221 3.07 -6.24 15.51
C GLN A 221 4.30 -7.11 15.19
N SER A 222 5.49 -6.50 15.24
CA SER A 222 6.74 -7.26 15.05
C SER A 222 6.85 -8.38 16.09
N GLY A 223 7.17 -9.59 15.61
CA GLY A 223 7.22 -10.82 16.42
C GLY A 223 5.87 -11.48 16.69
N ALA A 224 4.76 -10.86 16.30
CA ALA A 224 3.42 -11.43 16.37
C ALA A 224 3.07 -12.22 15.10
N THR A 225 2.02 -13.05 15.19
CA THR A 225 1.53 -13.79 14.02
C THR A 225 0.02 -13.66 13.83
N LEU A 226 -0.39 -13.60 12.56
CA LEU A 226 -1.73 -13.91 12.09
C LEU A 226 -1.66 -15.25 11.35
N THR A 227 -2.40 -16.25 11.81
CA THR A 227 -2.57 -17.52 11.10
C THR A 227 -4.03 -17.67 10.71
N ALA A 228 -4.32 -17.82 9.42
CA ALA A 228 -5.67 -17.98 8.91
C ALA A 228 -5.79 -19.30 8.11
N THR A 229 -6.86 -20.06 8.31
CA THR A 229 -7.12 -21.31 7.58
C THR A 229 -8.61 -21.42 7.29
N ASP A 230 -8.96 -21.61 6.01
CA ASP A 230 -10.34 -21.68 5.54
C ASP A 230 -11.19 -20.50 6.10
N ALA A 231 -10.62 -19.30 6.02
CA ALA A 231 -11.07 -18.12 6.76
C ALA A 231 -11.37 -16.93 5.83
N GLU A 232 -12.02 -15.92 6.38
CA GLU A 232 -12.35 -14.67 5.68
C GLU A 232 -11.99 -13.46 6.54
N ILE A 233 -11.36 -12.45 5.94
CA ILE A 233 -11.14 -11.15 6.55
C ILE A 233 -11.65 -10.11 5.55
N SER A 234 -12.62 -9.29 5.97
CA SER A 234 -13.26 -8.34 5.06
C SER A 234 -13.35 -6.92 5.63
N GLY A 235 -13.03 -5.91 4.83
CA GLY A 235 -13.16 -4.49 5.21
C GLY A 235 -12.10 -3.98 6.20
N ALA A 236 -10.98 -4.66 6.35
CA ALA A 236 -9.93 -4.35 7.32
C ALA A 236 -8.84 -3.45 6.72
N ASP A 237 -8.36 -2.47 7.46
CA ASP A 237 -7.07 -1.84 7.20
C ASP A 237 -5.96 -2.68 7.84
N MET A 238 -5.24 -3.43 7.01
CA MET A 238 -4.29 -4.46 7.48
C MET A 238 -2.85 -3.97 7.43
N THR A 239 -2.19 -3.94 8.58
CA THR A 239 -0.75 -3.70 8.69
C THR A 239 -0.06 -4.90 9.34
N ILE A 240 0.89 -5.49 8.62
CA ILE A 240 1.65 -6.66 9.04
C ILE A 240 3.11 -6.26 9.26
N ASN A 241 3.50 -6.08 10.52
CA ASN A 241 4.90 -5.90 10.94
C ASN A 241 5.53 -7.23 11.38
N GLY A 242 4.70 -8.21 11.72
CA GLY A 242 5.07 -9.59 12.08
C GLY A 242 4.91 -10.56 10.91
N ALA A 243 4.27 -11.70 11.14
CA ALA A 243 4.03 -12.70 10.10
C ALA A 243 2.53 -12.93 9.87
N PHE A 244 2.13 -13.00 8.60
CA PHE A 244 0.82 -13.47 8.18
C PHE A 244 0.98 -14.78 7.40
N SER A 245 0.40 -15.87 7.91
CA SER A 245 0.32 -17.16 7.22
C SER A 245 -1.14 -17.51 6.95
N ALA A 246 -1.48 -17.83 5.70
CA ALA A 246 -2.84 -18.17 5.30
C ALA A 246 -2.91 -19.44 4.45
N THR A 247 -3.98 -20.21 4.62
CA THR A 247 -4.32 -21.34 3.74
C THR A 247 -5.80 -21.27 3.39
N ASN A 248 -6.12 -21.23 2.09
CA ASN A 248 -7.49 -21.07 1.59
C ASN A 248 -8.23 -19.90 2.28
N THR A 249 -7.58 -18.75 2.41
CA THR A 249 -8.17 -17.57 3.09
C THR A 249 -8.43 -16.47 2.08
N ILE A 250 -9.60 -15.85 2.16
CA ILE A 250 -9.95 -14.67 1.36
C ILE A 250 -9.77 -13.40 2.19
N VAL A 251 -9.06 -12.44 1.63
CA VAL A 251 -8.91 -11.08 2.16
C VAL A 251 -9.64 -10.13 1.21
N SER A 252 -10.87 -9.76 1.53
CA SER A 252 -11.71 -8.93 0.66
C SER A 252 -11.88 -7.52 1.21
N ALA A 253 -12.10 -6.54 0.35
CA ALA A 253 -12.32 -5.14 0.70
C ALA A 253 -11.27 -4.56 1.68
N SER A 254 -10.05 -5.12 1.70
CA SER A 254 -9.01 -4.86 2.71
C SER A 254 -7.68 -4.47 2.09
N GLY A 255 -7.56 -4.52 0.75
CA GLY A 255 -6.35 -4.13 0.05
C GLY A 255 -6.14 -2.60 0.03
N PRO A 256 -4.90 -2.12 -0.06
CA PRO A 256 -3.68 -2.92 0.00
C PRO A 256 -3.37 -3.41 1.43
N VAL A 257 -2.86 -4.63 1.56
CA VAL A 257 -2.25 -5.11 2.81
C VAL A 257 -0.83 -4.55 2.92
N ALA A 258 -0.55 -3.80 3.98
CA ALA A 258 0.76 -3.19 4.19
C ALA A 258 1.70 -4.16 4.92
N LEU A 259 2.86 -4.48 4.33
CA LEU A 259 3.94 -5.21 4.99
C LEU A 259 5.03 -4.22 5.40
N ALA A 260 5.05 -3.83 6.67
CA ALA A 260 5.92 -2.76 7.15
C ALA A 260 7.02 -3.28 8.10
N GLY A 261 8.27 -2.96 7.77
CA GLY A 261 9.45 -3.36 8.52
C GLY A 261 10.11 -4.66 8.03
N ASN A 262 11.31 -4.90 8.53
CA ASN A 262 12.19 -5.98 8.09
C ASN A 262 11.82 -7.38 8.60
N THR A 263 10.88 -7.47 9.54
CA THR A 263 10.32 -8.74 10.02
C THR A 263 8.98 -9.08 9.37
N ALA A 264 8.44 -8.15 8.58
CA ALA A 264 7.14 -8.32 7.93
C ALA A 264 7.20 -9.47 6.93
N SER A 265 6.21 -10.34 6.98
CA SER A 265 6.08 -11.42 6.01
C SER A 265 4.64 -11.81 5.76
N ILE A 266 4.36 -12.20 4.53
CA ILE A 266 3.11 -12.84 4.12
C ILE A 266 3.42 -14.14 3.39
N SER A 267 2.75 -15.21 3.81
CA SER A 267 2.81 -16.52 3.17
C SER A 267 1.41 -17.07 3.01
N MET A 268 0.94 -17.19 1.77
CA MET A 268 -0.41 -17.67 1.46
C MET A 268 -0.35 -18.87 0.51
N ASN A 269 -1.20 -19.85 0.80
CA ASN A 269 -1.38 -21.04 -0.04
C ASN A 269 -2.87 -21.29 -0.32
N GLY A 270 -3.33 -20.95 -1.52
CA GLY A 270 -4.77 -20.91 -1.82
C GLY A 270 -5.44 -19.65 -1.24
N GLY A 271 -6.65 -19.37 -1.70
CA GLY A 271 -7.37 -18.14 -1.36
C GLY A 271 -6.92 -16.96 -2.22
N GLY A 272 -7.04 -15.74 -1.70
CA GLY A 272 -6.81 -14.57 -2.52
C GLY A 272 -7.17 -13.24 -1.90
N PHE A 273 -7.05 -12.22 -2.75
CA PHE A 273 -7.46 -10.85 -2.50
C PHE A 273 -8.62 -10.48 -3.42
N ASP A 274 -9.54 -9.67 -2.92
CA ASP A 274 -10.65 -9.13 -3.70
C ASP A 274 -10.99 -7.72 -3.22
N GLY A 275 -10.57 -6.71 -3.98
CA GLY A 275 -10.81 -5.31 -3.69
C GLY A 275 -9.63 -4.66 -2.98
N SER A 276 -8.83 -3.92 -3.76
CA SER A 276 -7.78 -3.04 -3.26
C SER A 276 -8.08 -1.58 -3.55
N ARG A 277 -7.79 -0.71 -2.57
CA ARG A 277 -7.88 0.76 -2.68
C ARG A 277 -6.73 1.38 -3.48
N ASP A 278 -5.74 0.55 -3.82
CA ASP A 278 -4.56 0.92 -4.58
C ASP A 278 -4.43 0.01 -5.81
N ASP A 279 -3.54 0.35 -6.73
CA ASP A 279 -3.24 -0.51 -7.89
C ASP A 279 -2.43 -1.76 -7.52
N HIS A 280 -2.36 -2.11 -6.22
CA HIS A 280 -1.71 -3.31 -5.70
C HIS A 280 -2.52 -3.93 -4.55
N ASP A 281 -2.61 -5.27 -4.47
CA ASP A 281 -3.24 -5.97 -3.34
C ASP A 281 -2.35 -5.96 -2.07
N ILE A 282 -1.03 -5.87 -2.24
CA ILE A 282 -0.05 -5.82 -1.15
C ILE A 282 0.97 -4.70 -1.45
N VAL A 283 1.26 -3.88 -0.45
CA VAL A 283 2.37 -2.91 -0.52
C VAL A 283 3.40 -3.30 0.53
N ALA A 284 4.62 -3.56 0.09
CA ALA A 284 5.65 -4.14 0.95
C ALA A 284 6.90 -3.27 1.04
N ASP A 285 7.45 -3.16 2.26
CA ASP A 285 8.79 -2.61 2.46
C ASP A 285 9.86 -3.47 1.78
N THR A 286 11.04 -2.89 1.56
CA THR A 286 12.10 -3.51 0.76
C THR A 286 12.56 -4.87 1.29
N ASP A 287 12.57 -5.07 2.61
CA ASP A 287 13.04 -6.30 3.24
C ASP A 287 11.91 -7.30 3.54
N ALA A 288 10.64 -6.92 3.35
CA ALA A 288 9.49 -7.76 3.69
C ALA A 288 9.42 -9.02 2.82
N GLN A 289 9.04 -10.16 3.39
CA GLN A 289 9.02 -11.42 2.65
C GLN A 289 7.62 -11.71 2.10
N ILE A 290 7.54 -12.05 0.81
CA ILE A 290 6.27 -12.38 0.13
C ILE A 290 6.39 -13.78 -0.45
N SER A 291 5.46 -14.67 -0.11
CA SER A 291 5.37 -16.01 -0.67
C SER A 291 3.91 -16.36 -0.96
N LEU A 292 3.51 -16.29 -2.22
CA LEU A 292 2.15 -16.53 -2.67
C LEU A 292 2.14 -17.78 -3.56
N ASN A 293 1.33 -18.77 -3.22
CA ASN A 293 1.16 -20.00 -3.99
C ASN A 293 -0.31 -20.28 -4.26
N ASN A 294 -0.71 -20.33 -5.52
CA ASN A 294 -2.12 -20.46 -5.93
C ASN A 294 -3.02 -19.40 -5.27
N VAL A 295 -2.56 -18.16 -5.25
CA VAL A 295 -3.28 -17.00 -4.69
C VAL A 295 -3.84 -16.20 -5.85
N GLU A 296 -5.14 -15.93 -5.81
CA GLU A 296 -5.80 -15.04 -6.77
C GLU A 296 -5.71 -13.60 -6.25
N GLY A 297 -5.47 -12.64 -7.12
CA GLY A 297 -5.51 -11.21 -6.79
C GLY A 297 -6.82 -10.58 -7.24
N THR A 298 -7.03 -9.31 -6.88
CA THR A 298 -8.19 -8.53 -7.34
C THR A 298 -8.26 -8.48 -8.87
N GLY A 299 -7.10 -8.42 -9.53
CA GLY A 299 -6.97 -8.51 -10.98
C GLY A 299 -7.34 -7.23 -11.74
N GLY A 300 -7.45 -7.34 -13.06
CA GLY A 300 -7.66 -6.18 -13.93
C GLY A 300 -6.43 -5.26 -13.96
N ILE A 301 -6.56 -4.08 -13.34
CA ILE A 301 -5.48 -3.09 -13.22
C ILE A 301 -4.74 -3.17 -11.89
N VAL A 302 -5.16 -4.07 -10.99
CA VAL A 302 -4.55 -4.25 -9.67
C VAL A 302 -3.52 -5.37 -9.75
N ASP A 303 -2.30 -5.04 -9.39
CA ASP A 303 -1.17 -5.95 -9.27
C ASP A 303 -1.22 -6.72 -7.95
N LEU A 304 -0.62 -7.91 -7.90
CA LEU A 304 -0.62 -8.71 -6.67
C LEU A 304 0.17 -8.03 -5.55
N TRP A 305 1.28 -7.39 -5.90
CA TRP A 305 2.09 -6.66 -4.92
C TRP A 305 3.09 -5.70 -5.55
N GLU A 306 3.48 -4.67 -4.79
CA GLU A 306 4.69 -3.90 -5.05
C GLU A 306 5.65 -3.89 -3.86
N ARG A 307 6.92 -3.71 -4.18
CA ARG A 307 7.98 -3.50 -3.19
C ARG A 307 8.54 -2.10 -3.28
N GLN A 308 8.52 -1.42 -2.15
CA GLN A 308 8.87 -0.03 -2.00
C GLN A 308 10.14 0.14 -1.16
N LEU A 309 11.05 0.97 -1.64
CA LEU A 309 12.20 1.50 -0.93
C LEU A 309 11.91 2.95 -0.56
N ALA A 310 11.56 3.18 0.71
CA ALA A 310 11.09 4.46 1.21
C ALA A 310 12.07 5.62 0.95
N SER A 311 13.38 5.35 1.06
CA SER A 311 14.41 6.32 0.73
C SER A 311 15.74 5.62 0.45
N GLN A 312 16.52 6.22 -0.43
CA GLN A 312 17.89 5.80 -0.68
C GLN A 312 18.82 7.00 -0.80
N VAL A 313 19.91 6.96 -0.03
CA VAL A 313 20.96 7.96 -0.03
C VAL A 313 22.28 7.28 -0.38
N ILE A 314 22.82 7.62 -1.55
CA ILE A 314 24.14 7.16 -1.98
C ILE A 314 25.18 8.01 -1.27
N GLN A 315 26.15 7.34 -0.62
CA GLN A 315 27.28 8.03 0.01
C GLN A 315 28.53 7.95 -0.88
N PHE A 316 29.05 9.12 -1.23
CA PHE A 316 30.31 9.33 -1.92
C PHE A 316 31.38 9.88 -0.95
N PRO A 317 32.69 9.77 -1.28
CA PRO A 317 33.78 10.25 -0.42
C PRO A 317 33.88 11.78 -0.32
N GLY A 318 33.14 12.52 -1.14
CA GLY A 318 33.16 13.98 -1.11
C GLY A 318 32.15 14.61 -2.06
N SER A 319 32.16 15.93 -2.08
CA SER A 319 31.24 16.74 -2.90
C SER A 319 31.69 16.87 -4.34
N GLY A 320 30.73 17.13 -5.24
CA GLY A 320 31.02 17.48 -6.63
C GLY A 320 31.32 16.27 -7.52
N ILE A 321 30.93 15.08 -7.10
CA ILE A 321 31.05 13.84 -7.87
C ILE A 321 29.88 13.76 -8.82
N THR A 322 30.15 13.62 -10.12
CA THR A 322 29.12 13.42 -11.16
C THR A 322 29.02 11.95 -11.51
N PHE A 323 27.82 11.48 -11.84
CA PHE A 323 27.55 10.08 -12.20
C PHE A 323 26.21 9.95 -12.92
N ASN A 324 25.92 8.77 -13.45
CA ASN A 324 24.64 8.38 -14.02
C ASN A 324 24.00 7.27 -13.19
N LEU A 325 22.69 7.33 -13.00
CA LEU A 325 21.87 6.19 -12.59
C LEU A 325 21.04 5.75 -13.78
N THR A 326 21.05 4.47 -14.12
CA THR A 326 20.27 3.92 -15.24
C THR A 326 19.41 2.78 -14.74
N GLY A 327 18.20 2.62 -15.27
CA GLY A 327 17.28 1.55 -14.88
C GLY A 327 16.52 1.82 -13.58
N VAL A 328 16.37 3.09 -13.17
CA VAL A 328 15.69 3.45 -11.92
C VAL A 328 14.17 3.41 -12.08
N GLY A 329 13.52 2.54 -11.32
CA GLY A 329 12.07 2.40 -11.24
C GLY A 329 11.42 1.66 -12.42
N PRO A 330 10.10 1.46 -12.41
CA PRO A 330 9.38 0.76 -13.48
C PRO A 330 9.51 1.42 -14.86
N GLN A 331 9.75 2.74 -14.91
CA GLN A 331 10.03 3.45 -16.16
C GLN A 331 11.50 3.35 -16.62
N GLU A 332 12.34 2.58 -15.92
CA GLU A 332 13.76 2.33 -16.23
C GLU A 332 14.57 3.61 -16.51
N ARG A 333 14.32 4.66 -15.72
CA ARG A 333 14.81 6.01 -16.00
C ARG A 333 16.33 6.09 -15.96
N THR A 334 16.87 7.01 -16.76
CA THR A 334 18.27 7.45 -16.65
C THR A 334 18.33 8.84 -16.03
N LEU A 335 19.10 8.99 -14.94
CA LEU A 335 19.23 10.19 -14.14
C LEU A 335 20.70 10.60 -14.04
N GLN A 336 20.98 11.90 -14.15
CA GLN A 336 22.30 12.45 -13.88
C GLN A 336 22.38 12.89 -12.42
N GLY A 337 23.46 12.50 -11.74
CA GLY A 337 23.72 12.76 -10.34
C GLY A 337 24.86 13.75 -10.11
N LEU A 338 24.77 14.49 -9.01
CA LEU A 338 25.83 15.33 -8.48
C LEU A 338 25.83 15.20 -6.94
N SER A 339 26.93 14.74 -6.35
CA SER A 339 27.02 14.63 -4.89
C SER A 339 27.01 16.01 -4.21
N MET A 340 26.26 16.10 -3.12
CA MET A 340 26.12 17.30 -2.29
C MET A 340 27.40 17.60 -1.49
N VAL A 341 27.40 18.70 -0.73
CA VAL A 341 28.55 19.17 0.06
C VAL A 341 29.10 18.13 1.06
N ASP A 342 28.24 17.26 1.56
CA ASP A 342 28.56 16.16 2.47
C ASP A 342 28.82 14.83 1.76
N GLY A 343 28.88 14.85 0.42
CA GLY A 343 29.08 13.67 -0.41
C GLY A 343 27.84 12.80 -0.58
N THR A 344 26.64 13.26 -0.19
CA THR A 344 25.42 12.47 -0.37
C THR A 344 24.75 12.73 -1.71
N TYR A 345 23.95 11.76 -2.18
CA TYR A 345 22.94 11.98 -3.21
C TYR A 345 21.69 11.18 -2.88
N VAL A 346 20.54 11.86 -2.81
CA VAL A 346 19.24 11.21 -2.62
C VAL A 346 18.75 10.72 -3.96
N VAL A 347 18.55 9.41 -4.09
CA VAL A 347 18.00 8.82 -5.31
C VAL A 347 16.53 9.25 -5.44
N PRO A 348 16.13 9.87 -6.56
CA PRO A 348 14.76 10.30 -6.74
C PRO A 348 13.78 9.13 -6.72
N ALA A 349 12.66 9.33 -6.02
CA ALA A 349 11.51 8.46 -6.07
C ALA A 349 10.91 8.37 -7.48
N ASN A 350 9.99 7.41 -7.68
CA ASN A 350 9.28 7.25 -8.95
C ASN A 350 8.40 8.46 -9.27
N TYR A 351 7.70 8.95 -8.24
CA TYR A 351 6.87 10.14 -8.29
C TYR A 351 7.56 11.30 -7.57
N GLN A 352 7.13 12.55 -7.81
CA GLN A 352 7.78 13.75 -7.26
C GLN A 352 7.89 13.73 -5.72
N GLN A 353 7.06 12.92 -5.07
CA GLN A 353 7.09 12.57 -3.65
C GLN A 353 6.66 11.11 -3.54
N GLY A 354 7.36 10.29 -2.75
CA GLY A 354 6.99 8.88 -2.55
C GLY A 354 8.19 7.95 -2.41
N PRO A 355 7.95 6.64 -2.31
CA PRO A 355 8.98 5.64 -2.32
C PRO A 355 9.53 5.40 -3.74
N ARG A 356 10.64 4.68 -3.80
CA ARG A 356 11.14 4.08 -5.04
C ARG A 356 10.61 2.65 -5.15
N ILE A 357 9.94 2.34 -6.24
CA ILE A 357 9.44 0.99 -6.54
C ILE A 357 10.60 0.19 -7.13
N VAL A 358 10.92 -0.94 -6.49
CA VAL A 358 12.09 -1.78 -6.84
C VAL A 358 11.72 -3.17 -7.35
N GLU A 359 10.44 -3.53 -7.24
CA GLU A 359 9.89 -4.81 -7.68
C GLU A 359 8.35 -4.74 -7.73
N ILE A 360 7.74 -5.38 -8.73
CA ILE A 360 6.29 -5.50 -8.91
C ILE A 360 5.97 -6.95 -9.25
N GLY A 361 5.03 -7.55 -8.53
CA GLY A 361 4.37 -8.79 -8.93
C GLY A 361 3.05 -8.46 -9.60
N TYR A 362 3.02 -8.56 -10.93
CA TYR A 362 1.84 -8.21 -11.72
C TYR A 362 0.69 -9.18 -11.46
N GLY A 363 -0.54 -8.73 -11.72
CA GLY A 363 -1.75 -9.55 -11.61
C GLY A 363 -1.74 -10.81 -12.50
N ASP A 364 -0.91 -10.85 -13.55
CA ASP A 364 -0.73 -12.01 -14.43
C ASP A 364 0.29 -13.06 -13.91
N GLY A 365 0.89 -12.79 -12.75
CA GLY A 365 1.89 -13.64 -12.10
C GLY A 365 3.32 -13.43 -12.59
N THR A 366 3.57 -12.52 -13.54
CA THR A 366 4.92 -12.11 -13.90
C THR A 366 5.51 -11.17 -12.85
N ILE A 367 6.84 -11.17 -12.74
CA ILE A 367 7.56 -10.31 -11.79
C ILE A 367 8.50 -9.41 -12.58
N TRP A 368 8.37 -8.11 -12.36
CA TRP A 368 9.40 -7.14 -12.74
C TRP A 368 10.25 -6.82 -11.53
N THR A 369 11.57 -6.93 -11.69
CA THR A 369 12.55 -6.60 -10.66
C THR A 369 13.48 -5.53 -11.22
N GLU A 370 13.60 -4.42 -10.52
CA GLU A 370 14.47 -3.33 -10.95
C GLU A 370 15.93 -3.80 -11.07
N ASN A 371 16.62 -3.36 -12.14
CA ASN A 371 18.02 -3.64 -12.40
C ASN A 371 18.81 -2.35 -12.60
N ALA A 372 18.75 -1.46 -11.61
CA ALA A 372 19.40 -0.16 -11.70
C ALA A 372 20.92 -0.25 -11.51
N THR A 373 21.67 0.61 -12.20
CA THR A 373 23.14 0.67 -12.10
C THR A 373 23.62 2.09 -11.86
N VAL A 374 24.76 2.23 -11.18
CA VAL A 374 25.52 3.49 -11.07
C VAL A 374 26.67 3.47 -12.08
N SER A 375 26.76 4.47 -12.95
CA SER A 375 27.81 4.57 -13.97
C SER A 375 28.46 5.94 -14.11
N ASP A 376 29.53 6.01 -14.89
CA ASP A 376 30.19 7.24 -15.35
C ASP A 376 30.59 8.17 -14.18
N ILE A 377 31.06 7.55 -13.10
CA ILE A 377 31.43 8.25 -11.87
C ILE A 377 32.73 9.03 -12.12
N GLU A 378 32.69 10.35 -11.95
CA GLU A 378 33.81 11.26 -12.12
C GLU A 378 33.93 12.21 -10.92
N TRP A 379 35.14 12.37 -10.38
CA TRP A 379 35.43 13.27 -9.27
C TRP A 379 36.61 14.17 -9.57
N PHE A 380 36.36 15.46 -9.76
CA PHE A 380 37.40 16.46 -9.92
C PHE A 380 37.82 17.05 -8.56
N THR A 381 39.12 17.00 -8.26
CA THR A 381 39.70 17.56 -7.04
C THR A 381 40.93 18.40 -7.34
N ALA A 382 41.50 19.04 -6.31
CA ALA A 382 42.80 19.73 -6.41
C ALA A 382 43.98 18.81 -6.78
N TRP A 383 43.81 17.49 -6.65
CA TRP A 383 44.85 16.47 -6.85
C TRP A 383 44.72 15.73 -8.18
N GLY A 384 43.66 15.98 -8.94
CA GLY A 384 43.37 15.34 -10.21
C GLY A 384 41.90 14.94 -10.34
N THR A 385 41.60 14.28 -11.46
CA THR A 385 40.30 13.66 -11.73
C THR A 385 40.37 12.16 -11.45
N TYR A 386 39.42 11.67 -10.67
CA TYR A 386 39.25 10.24 -10.37
C TYR A 386 38.01 9.71 -11.05
N TYR A 387 38.06 8.45 -11.47
CA TYR A 387 36.94 7.73 -12.05
C TYR A 387 36.60 6.54 -11.16
N GLY A 388 35.31 6.29 -10.95
CA GLY A 388 34.82 5.09 -10.29
C GLY A 388 34.51 3.97 -11.30
N THR A 389 34.50 2.73 -10.83
CA THR A 389 33.97 1.59 -11.60
C THR A 389 32.53 1.30 -11.18
N ASN A 390 31.73 0.92 -12.17
CA ASN A 390 30.28 0.82 -12.10
C ASN A 390 29.83 -0.49 -11.43
N GLY A 391 28.63 -0.48 -10.85
CA GLY A 391 27.98 -1.68 -10.34
C GLY A 391 26.47 -1.49 -10.21
N ASP A 392 25.80 -2.57 -9.80
CA ASP A 392 24.38 -2.55 -9.47
C ASP A 392 24.14 -1.56 -8.33
N LEU A 393 23.08 -0.77 -8.45
CA LEU A 393 22.60 0.08 -7.37
C LEU A 393 21.83 -0.81 -6.39
N GLU A 394 22.50 -1.20 -5.31
CA GLU A 394 21.90 -2.04 -4.27
C GLU A 394 20.57 -1.45 -3.78
N LYS A 395 19.57 -2.30 -3.52
CA LYS A 395 18.22 -1.91 -3.08
C LYS A 395 18.18 -1.74 -1.55
N ILE A 396 19.06 -0.91 -1.01
CA ILE A 396 19.13 -0.61 0.43
C ILE A 396 19.14 0.90 0.66
N THR A 397 18.85 1.33 1.89
CA THR A 397 18.76 2.77 2.21
C THR A 397 20.07 3.51 2.01
N ASN A 398 21.22 2.91 2.34
CA ASN A 398 22.53 3.59 2.30
C ASN A 398 23.59 2.74 1.58
N PRO A 399 23.50 2.59 0.25
CA PRO A 399 24.53 1.90 -0.51
C PRO A 399 25.85 2.68 -0.45
N ALA A 400 26.95 1.96 -0.23
CA ALA A 400 28.29 2.54 -0.24
C ALA A 400 28.89 2.37 -1.65
N ILE A 401 29.27 3.49 -2.28
CA ILE A 401 29.99 3.45 -3.55
C ILE A 401 31.49 3.35 -3.26
N GLN A 402 32.09 2.25 -3.69
CA GLN A 402 33.54 2.06 -3.58
C GLN A 402 34.24 2.72 -4.77
N PHE A 403 35.33 3.42 -4.48
CA PHE A 403 36.23 3.95 -5.50
C PHE A 403 37.51 3.13 -5.48
N ASP A 404 37.92 2.61 -6.64
CA ASP A 404 39.13 1.77 -6.75
C ASP A 404 40.39 2.53 -6.32
N MET A 405 40.41 3.86 -6.47
CA MET A 405 41.54 4.71 -6.10
C MET A 405 41.08 6.08 -5.60
N ILE A 406 41.06 6.28 -4.29
CA ILE A 406 41.07 7.61 -3.67
C ILE A 406 42.48 7.83 -3.10
N PRO A 407 43.16 8.94 -3.38
CA PRO A 407 44.45 9.22 -2.75
C PRO A 407 44.25 9.29 -1.23
N GLN A 408 44.92 8.41 -0.50
CA GLN A 408 45.06 8.59 0.93
C GLN A 408 46.11 9.66 1.16
N ILE A 409 45.67 10.87 1.46
CA ILE A 409 46.55 11.99 1.75
C ILE A 409 46.76 12.03 3.26
N SER A 410 47.98 11.70 3.70
CA SER A 410 48.39 11.89 5.09
C SER A 410 49.32 13.09 5.20
N VAL A 411 49.10 13.95 6.21
CA VAL A 411 50.07 15.00 6.55
C VAL A 411 51.28 14.33 7.19
N THR A 412 52.38 14.27 6.46
CA THR A 412 53.63 13.66 6.91
C THR A 412 54.49 14.61 7.72
N SER A 413 54.48 15.91 7.39
CA SER A 413 55.11 16.95 8.21
C SER A 413 54.47 18.32 8.03
N VAL A 414 54.58 19.16 9.07
CA VAL A 414 54.28 20.59 8.99
C VAL A 414 55.51 21.33 9.52
N GLU A 415 56.16 22.08 8.64
CA GLU A 415 57.39 22.82 8.95
C GLU A 415 57.14 24.32 8.84
N ILE A 416 57.61 25.10 9.81
CA ILE A 416 57.54 26.56 9.75
C ILE A 416 58.68 27.04 8.86
N THR A 417 58.35 27.54 7.67
CA THR A 417 59.35 28.01 6.69
C THR A 417 59.79 29.45 6.93
N LYS A 418 59.04 30.19 7.75
CA LYS A 418 59.41 31.52 8.22
C LYS A 418 58.88 31.74 9.62
N GLU A 419 59.79 31.88 10.59
CA GLU A 419 59.40 32.17 11.97
C GLU A 419 58.59 33.47 12.05
N ALA A 420 57.44 33.39 12.73
CA ALA A 420 56.64 34.56 13.06
C ALA A 420 56.96 35.02 14.48
N HIS A 421 57.17 36.33 14.64
CA HIS A 421 57.14 36.94 15.96
C HIS A 421 55.74 36.83 16.58
N LEU A 422 55.68 36.82 17.91
CA LEU A 422 54.44 36.67 18.68
C LEU A 422 53.32 37.59 18.14
N GLY A 423 52.18 37.02 17.77
CA GLY A 423 51.02 37.76 17.25
C GLY A 423 51.04 38.05 15.74
N LYS A 424 51.97 37.48 14.95
CA LYS A 424 52.00 37.58 13.47
C LYS A 424 51.70 36.23 12.82
N ARG A 425 51.29 36.26 11.53
CA ARG A 425 51.02 35.06 10.72
C ARG A 425 52.33 34.33 10.41
N ALA A 426 52.40 33.04 10.68
CA ALA A 426 53.48 32.16 10.25
C ALA A 426 53.20 31.57 8.86
N THR A 427 54.26 31.30 8.11
CA THR A 427 54.19 30.51 6.87
C THR A 427 54.62 29.10 7.20
N VAL A 428 53.79 28.12 6.85
CA VAL A 428 54.11 26.70 7.00
C VAL A 428 54.23 26.04 5.63
N MET A 429 55.15 25.08 5.53
CA MET A 429 55.18 24.08 4.48
C MET A 429 54.56 22.82 5.04
N VAL A 430 53.57 22.28 4.32
CA VAL A 430 52.93 21.01 4.68
C VAL A 430 53.43 19.97 3.68
N THR A 431 54.01 18.89 4.18
CA THR A 431 54.38 17.71 3.38
C THR A 431 53.26 16.70 3.48
N LEU A 432 52.85 16.18 2.34
CA LEU A 432 51.78 15.20 2.20
C LEU A 432 52.38 13.91 1.63
N SER A 433 51.84 12.75 2.02
CA SER A 433 52.21 11.42 1.51
C SER A 433 50.99 10.59 1.19
#